data_AF-A0AA39IKH5-F1
#
_entry.id   AF-A0AA39IKH5-F1
#
_cell.length_a   1.000
_cell.length_b   1.000
_cell.length_c   1.000
_cell.angle_alpha   90.00
_cell.angle_beta   90.00
_cell.angle_gamma   90.00
#
_symmetry.space_group_name_H-M   'P 1'
#
loop_
_entity.id
_entity.type
_entity.pdbx_description
1 polymer ?
#
loop_
_entity_poly.entity_id
_entity_poly.type
_entity_poly.pdbx_seq_one_letter_code
_entity_poly.pdbx_strand_id
1 'polypeptide(L)'
;MPTYKLYYFQGRGRAEHIRQIFKLTGKEFEDVVPVLEVDGVNIGQTLAISRFLGRQFAHHLAESLLNILEKLLQFEQEYTALEIEDLRVRLS
;
A
#
# COMPACT_ATOMS: atom_id res chain seq x y z
N MET A 1 -3.46 -18.96 8.07
CA MET A 1 -3.57 -17.59 7.51
C MET A 1 -4.31 -17.71 6.20
N PRO A 2 -5.24 -16.78 5.90
CA PRO A 2 -6.01 -16.85 4.66
C PRO A 2 -5.09 -16.73 3.46
N THR A 3 -5.33 -17.56 2.44
CA THR A 3 -4.59 -17.53 1.18
C THR A 3 -5.34 -16.68 0.16
N TYR A 4 -4.64 -15.71 -0.43
CA TYR A 4 -5.20 -14.78 -1.42
C TYR A 4 -4.60 -15.04 -2.80
N LYS A 5 -5.47 -15.14 -3.80
CA LYS A 5 -5.06 -15.14 -5.21
C LYS A 5 -5.85 -14.07 -5.94
N LEU A 6 -5.17 -13.01 -6.35
CA LEU A 6 -5.74 -11.96 -7.18
C LEU A 6 -5.54 -12.36 -8.63
N TYR A 7 -6.62 -12.23 -9.39
CA TYR A 7 -6.60 -12.61 -10.76
C TYR A 7 -7.00 -11.41 -11.65
N TYR A 8 -6.07 -10.94 -12.49
CA TYR A 8 -6.27 -9.85 -13.46
C TYR A 8 -5.25 -9.84 -14.62
N PHE A 9 -5.48 -9.04 -15.66
CA PHE A 9 -4.50 -8.85 -16.75
C PHE A 9 -3.18 -8.27 -16.22
N GLN A 10 -2.08 -8.52 -16.95
CA GLN A 10 -0.78 -7.88 -16.74
C GLN A 10 -0.84 -6.39 -17.08
N GLY A 11 -1.46 -5.62 -16.19
CA GLY A 11 -1.71 -4.20 -16.30
C GLY A 11 -2.42 -3.70 -15.04
N ARG A 12 -2.36 -2.38 -14.83
CA ARG A 12 -2.95 -1.74 -13.63
C ARG A 12 -4.47 -1.91 -13.62
N GLY A 13 -5.15 -1.24 -14.55
CA GLY A 13 -6.60 -1.30 -14.76
C GLY A 13 -7.42 -1.25 -13.47
N ARG A 14 -8.47 -2.06 -13.41
CA ARG A 14 -9.37 -2.15 -12.25
C ARG A 14 -8.80 -2.96 -11.08
N ALA A 15 -7.68 -3.67 -11.22
CA ALA A 15 -7.10 -4.42 -10.11
C ALA A 15 -6.04 -3.64 -9.32
N GLU A 16 -5.60 -2.48 -9.82
CA GLU A 16 -4.50 -1.74 -9.23
C GLU A 16 -4.71 -1.36 -7.77
N HIS A 17 -5.91 -0.89 -7.41
CA HIS A 17 -6.21 -0.56 -6.03
C HIS A 17 -6.26 -1.81 -5.13
N ILE A 18 -6.56 -2.99 -5.68
CA ILE A 18 -6.52 -4.25 -4.92
C ILE A 18 -5.05 -4.62 -4.61
N ARG A 19 -4.15 -4.48 -5.59
CA ARG A 19 -2.70 -4.66 -5.39
C ARG A 19 -2.14 -3.69 -4.35
N GLN A 20 -2.56 -2.43 -4.40
CA GLN A 20 -2.16 -1.42 -3.41
C GLN A 20 -2.62 -1.82 -2.00
N ILE A 21 -3.85 -2.31 -1.84
CA ILE A 21 -4.34 -2.77 -0.53
C ILE A 21 -3.45 -3.91 0.02
N PHE A 22 -3.13 -4.92 -0.79
CA PHE A 22 -2.25 -6.01 -0.32
C PHE A 22 -0.83 -5.50 0.04
N LYS A 23 -0.27 -4.61 -0.77
CA LYS A 23 1.06 -4.04 -0.51
C LYS A 23 1.10 -3.21 0.77
N LEU A 24 0.11 -2.34 0.99
CA LEU A 24 0.02 -1.47 2.17
C LEU A 24 -0.16 -2.30 3.44
N THR A 25 -0.94 -3.38 3.35
CA THR A 25 -1.26 -4.25 4.49
C THR A 25 -0.21 -5.33 4.75
N GLY A 26 0.84 -5.42 3.93
CA GLY A 26 1.90 -6.42 4.05
C GLY A 26 1.43 -7.85 3.85
N LYS A 27 0.35 -8.06 3.09
CA LYS A 27 -0.20 -9.40 2.83
C LYS A 27 0.34 -9.95 1.51
N GLU A 28 0.84 -11.18 1.56
CA GLU A 28 1.22 -11.95 0.38
C GLU A 28 -0.01 -12.36 -0.42
N PHE A 29 0.08 -12.31 -1.75
CA PHE A 29 -0.96 -12.77 -2.67
C PHE A 29 -0.34 -13.24 -4.00
N GLU A 30 -0.99 -14.19 -4.65
CA GLU A 30 -0.63 -14.64 -6.01
C GLU A 30 -1.31 -13.76 -7.07
N ASP A 31 -0.61 -13.26 -8.09
CA ASP A 31 -1.18 -12.45 -9.19
C ASP A 31 -1.31 -13.30 -10.48
N VAL A 32 -2.47 -13.93 -10.69
CA VAL A 32 -2.75 -14.94 -11.74
C VAL A 32 -4.09 -14.65 -12.42
N VAL A 33 -4.25 -14.34 -13.72
CA VAL A 33 -5.54 -14.01 -14.45
C VAL A 33 -6.83 -14.87 -14.20
N PRO A 34 -8.13 -14.39 -14.29
CA PRO A 34 -8.97 -13.33 -13.62
C PRO A 34 -10.01 -13.80 -12.49
N VAL A 35 -10.41 -12.97 -11.46
CA VAL A 35 -11.14 -13.22 -10.13
C VAL A 35 -10.36 -12.86 -8.80
N LEU A 36 -10.94 -12.79 -7.58
CA LEU A 36 -10.16 -12.87 -6.31
C LEU A 36 -10.59 -14.15 -5.58
N GLU A 37 -9.65 -15.02 -5.22
CA GLU A 37 -9.90 -16.19 -4.36
C GLU A 37 -9.41 -15.92 -2.94
N VAL A 38 -10.26 -16.19 -1.97
CA VAL A 38 -9.97 -16.14 -0.54
C VAL A 38 -10.34 -17.49 0.04
N ASP A 39 -9.35 -18.29 0.47
CA ASP A 39 -9.57 -19.62 1.04
C ASP A 39 -10.47 -20.53 0.18
N GLY A 40 -10.26 -20.52 -1.13
CA GLY A 40 -11.05 -21.29 -2.11
C GLY A 40 -12.39 -20.66 -2.52
N VAL A 41 -12.76 -19.50 -1.95
CA VAL A 41 -13.99 -18.77 -2.32
C VAL A 41 -13.67 -17.67 -3.32
N ASN A 42 -14.35 -17.72 -4.47
CA ASN A 42 -14.19 -16.76 -5.55
C ASN A 42 -15.13 -15.55 -5.37
N ILE A 43 -14.51 -14.37 -5.22
CA ILE A 43 -15.17 -13.07 -5.19
C ILE A 43 -14.96 -12.39 -6.54
N GLY A 44 -16.02 -12.31 -7.34
CA GLY A 44 -16.05 -11.50 -8.55
C GLY A 44 -16.34 -10.02 -8.26
N GLN A 45 -16.28 -9.19 -9.30
CA GLN A 45 -16.55 -7.74 -9.28
C GLN A 45 -15.55 -6.92 -8.45
N THR A 46 -14.84 -6.03 -9.13
CA THR A 46 -13.83 -5.14 -8.55
C THR A 46 -14.30 -4.43 -7.29
N LEU A 47 -15.46 -3.75 -7.34
CA LEU A 47 -15.94 -2.96 -6.20
C LEU A 47 -16.38 -3.82 -5.01
N ALA A 48 -16.80 -5.06 -5.23
CA ALA A 48 -17.12 -5.98 -4.14
C ALA A 48 -15.83 -6.41 -3.43
N ILE A 49 -14.77 -6.70 -4.21
CA ILE A 49 -13.44 -7.00 -3.69
C ILE A 49 -12.88 -5.83 -2.88
N SER A 50 -12.90 -4.60 -3.40
CA SER A 50 -12.36 -3.43 -2.67
C SER A 50 -13.07 -3.22 -1.34
N ARG A 51 -14.41 -3.40 -1.31
CA ARG A 51 -15.20 -3.28 -0.07
C ARG A 51 -14.89 -4.40 0.92
N PHE A 52 -14.74 -5.64 0.43
CA PHE A 52 -14.37 -6.77 1.27
C PHE A 52 -13.00 -6.52 1.93
N LEU A 53 -11.97 -6.23 1.13
CA LEU A 53 -10.62 -6.00 1.65
C LEU A 53 -10.54 -4.74 2.53
N GLY A 54 -11.25 -3.66 2.16
CA GLY A 54 -11.32 -2.45 2.98
C GLY A 54 -11.90 -2.71 4.37
N ARG A 55 -12.93 -3.57 4.49
CA ARG A 55 -13.45 -3.99 5.80
C ARG A 55 -12.46 -4.88 6.57
N GLN A 56 -11.74 -5.76 5.88
CA GLN A 56 -10.78 -6.66 6.52
C GLN A 56 -9.54 -5.92 7.04
N PHE A 57 -9.11 -4.85 6.35
CA PHE A 57 -7.81 -4.24 6.59
C PHE A 57 -7.86 -2.74 6.94
N ALA A 58 -9.01 -2.20 7.34
CA ALA A 58 -9.17 -0.78 7.64
C ALA A 58 -8.09 -0.22 8.58
N HIS A 59 -7.77 -0.95 9.66
CA HIS A 59 -6.73 -0.54 10.62
C HIS A 59 -5.34 -0.49 9.99
N HIS A 60 -4.93 -1.55 9.28
CA HIS A 60 -3.64 -1.60 8.61
C HIS A 60 -3.48 -0.52 7.54
N LEU A 61 -4.56 -0.20 6.81
CA LEU A 61 -4.54 0.88 5.83
C LEU A 61 -4.31 2.25 6.50
N ALA A 62 -4.92 2.48 7.67
CA ALA A 62 -4.68 3.70 8.45
C ALA A 62 -3.24 3.77 8.99
N GLU A 63 -2.71 2.65 9.50
CA GLU A 63 -1.31 2.53 9.91
C GLU A 63 -0.35 2.81 8.76
N SER A 64 -0.62 2.30 7.55
CA SER A 64 0.21 2.58 6.38
C SER A 64 0.25 4.07 6.05
N LEU A 65 -0.87 4.79 6.16
CA LEU A 65 -0.92 6.23 5.93
C LEU A 65 -0.11 6.99 6.99
N LEU A 66 -0.25 6.61 8.26
CA LEU A 66 0.54 7.18 9.35
C LEU A 66 2.04 6.98 9.09
N ASN A 67 2.45 5.76 8.73
CA ASN A 67 3.85 5.45 8.39
C ASN A 67 4.38 6.27 7.20
N ILE A 68 3.54 6.58 6.21
CA ILE A 68 3.93 7.46 5.08
C ILE A 68 4.13 8.89 5.58
N LEU A 69 3.21 9.40 6.40
CA LEU A 69 3.31 10.75 6.96
C LEU A 69 4.56 10.90 7.84
N GLU A 70 4.85 9.90 8.68
CA GLU A 70 6.06 9.88 9.52
C GLU A 70 7.34 9.92 8.67
N LYS A 71 7.38 9.17 7.57
CA LYS A 71 8.52 9.19 6.63
C LYS A 71 8.68 10.54 5.93
N LEU A 72 7.58 11.18 5.54
CA LEU A 72 7.62 12.51 4.92
C LEU A 72 8.11 13.55 5.93
N LEU A 73 7.64 13.49 7.18
CA LEU A 73 8.11 14.37 8.24
C LEU A 73 9.60 14.19 8.53
N GLN A 74 10.09 12.95 8.56
CA GLN A 74 11.52 12.67 8.72
C GLN A 74 12.33 13.27 7.57
N PHE A 75 11.87 13.13 6.33
CA PHE A 75 12.53 13.70 5.16
C PHE A 75 12.62 15.24 5.24
N GLU A 76 11.56 15.93 5.67
CA GLU A 76 11.58 17.39 5.86
C GLU A 76 12.58 17.83 6.95
N GLN A 77 12.67 17.06 8.04
CA GLN A 77 13.64 17.32 9.11
C GLN A 77 15.08 17.14 8.63
N GLU A 78 15.36 16.08 7.87
CA GLU A 78 16.67 15.81 7.30
C GLU A 78 17.08 16.91 6.30
N TYR A 79 16.16 17.36 5.45
CA TYR A 79 16.42 18.45 4.49
C TYR A 79 16.74 19.78 5.21
N THR A 80 15.96 20.12 6.25
CA THR A 80 16.20 21.33 7.05
C THR A 80 17.55 21.28 7.76
N ALA A 81 17.93 20.12 8.30
CA ALA A 81 19.23 19.92 8.94
C ALA A 81 20.40 20.13 7.96
N LEU A 82 20.25 19.67 6.72
CA LEU A 82 21.23 19.88 5.64
C LEU A 82 21.38 21.36 5.27
N GLU A 83 20.27 22.10 5.12
CA GLU A 83 20.32 23.53 4.81
C GLU A 83 21.01 24.34 5.92
N ILE A 84 20.74 24.02 7.19
CA ILE A 84 21.40 24.67 8.33
C ILE A 84 22.91 24.40 8.33
N GLU A 85 23.32 23.18 8.01
CA GLU A 85 24.74 22.82 7.96
C GLU A 85 25.48 23.51 6.81
N ASP A 86 24.90 23.57 5.61
CA ASP A 86 25.46 24.33 4.48
C ASP A 86 25.61 25.82 4.82
N LEU A 87 24.64 26.42 5.51
CA LEU A 87 24.73 27.79 6.00
C LEU A 87 25.87 27.98 7.03
N ARG A 88 26.06 27.03 7.95
CA ARG A 88 27.14 27.10 8.95
C ARG A 88 28.51 27.05 8.29
N VAL A 89 28.71 26.15 7.32
CA VAL A 89 29.97 26.03 6.57
C VAL A 89 30.29 27.30 5.78
N ARG A 90 29.28 27.99 5.25
CA ARG A 90 29.48 29.27 4.53
C ARG A 90 29.82 30.45 5.44
N LEU A 91 29.45 30.38 6.71
CA LEU A 91 29.65 31.44 7.70
C LEU A 91 30.92 31.25 8.55
N SER A 92 31.58 30.10 8.45
CA SER A 92 32.90 29.80 9.06
C SER A 92 34.04 30.13 8.11
#